data_AF-A0A4Y8L079-F1
#
_entry.id   AF-A0A4Y8L079-F1
#
_cell.length_a   1.000
_cell.length_b   1.000
_cell.length_c   1.000
_cell.angle_alpha   90.00
_cell.angle_beta   90.00
_cell.angle_gamma   90.00
#
_symmetry.space_group_name_H-M   'P 1'
#
loop_
_entity.id
_entity.type
_entity.pdbx_description
1 polymer ?
#
loop_
_entity_poly.entity_id
_entity_poly.type
_entity_poly.pdbx_seq_one_letter_code
_entity_poly.pdbx_strand_id
1 'polypeptide(L)'
;MEYENNITGSEAIERMRRINLIPGSNFGIKFITCDLNRPEKSGKVDIYPECRLRTARRNEGLSVNSDHYLYFTDLETDEPRQCFKKLIRAVCFPPKYKWYNVKWFL
;
A
#
# COMPACT_ATOMS: atom_id res chain seq x y z
N MET A 1 5.93 12.82 -12.18
CA MET A 1 6.42 11.47 -11.85
C MET A 1 5.95 10.55 -12.97
N GLU A 2 6.86 10.18 -13.86
CA GLU A 2 6.57 9.28 -14.98
C GLU A 2 6.51 7.85 -14.47
N TYR A 3 5.44 7.13 -14.80
CA TYR A 3 5.31 5.72 -14.45
C TYR A 3 5.82 4.90 -15.61
N GLU A 4 6.85 4.09 -15.38
CA GLU A 4 7.50 3.39 -16.49
C GLU A 4 6.65 2.23 -17.03
N ASN A 5 5.81 1.61 -16.20
CA ASN A 5 5.06 0.41 -16.56
C ASN A 5 3.76 0.27 -15.75
N ASN A 6 2.77 -0.43 -16.31
CA ASN A 6 1.53 -0.80 -15.61
C ASN A 6 1.65 -2.23 -15.04
N ILE A 7 1.07 -2.46 -13.86
CA ILE A 7 0.89 -3.80 -13.28
C ILE A 7 -0.54 -3.96 -12.77
N THR A 8 -1.03 -5.18 -12.67
CA THR A 8 -2.35 -5.43 -12.05
C THR A 8 -2.28 -5.23 -10.54
N GLY A 9 -3.42 -4.94 -9.91
CA GLY A 9 -3.51 -4.86 -8.46
C GLY A 9 -3.11 -6.16 -7.75
N SER A 10 -3.48 -7.33 -8.29
CA SER A 10 -3.07 -8.62 -7.74
C SER A 10 -1.55 -8.80 -7.79
N GLU A 11 -0.92 -8.46 -8.92
CA GLU A 11 0.53 -8.52 -9.07
C GLU A 11 1.24 -7.56 -8.09
N ALA A 12 0.69 -6.36 -7.90
CA ALA A 12 1.24 -5.40 -6.94
C ALA A 12 1.28 -5.98 -5.51
N ILE A 13 0.17 -6.57 -5.04
CA ILE A 13 0.08 -7.18 -3.71
C ILE A 13 1.02 -8.39 -3.58
N GLU A 14 1.08 -9.23 -4.61
CA GLU A 14 1.95 -10.42 -4.59
C GLU A 14 3.44 -10.04 -4.52
N ARG A 15 3.86 -9.01 -5.25
CA ARG A 15 5.23 -8.49 -5.15
C ARG A 15 5.55 -7.93 -3.78
N MET A 16 4.64 -7.16 -3.17
CA MET A 16 4.82 -6.68 -1.79
C MET A 16 5.03 -7.82 -0.80
N ARG A 17 4.25 -8.91 -0.93
CA ARG A 17 4.39 -10.11 -0.09
C ARG A 17 5.75 -10.76 -0.25
N ARG A 18 6.23 -10.93 -1.49
CA ARG A 18 7.54 -11.52 -1.78
C ARG A 18 8.68 -10.67 -1.24
N ILE A 19 8.60 -9.35 -1.41
CA ILE A 19 9.61 -8.41 -0.89
C ILE A 19 9.68 -8.47 0.63
N ASN A 20 8.55 -8.63 1.30
CA ASN A 20 8.49 -8.73 2.75
C ASN A 20 9.19 -9.99 3.32
N LEU A 21 9.48 -10.99 2.48
CA LEU A 21 10.26 -12.17 2.87
C LEU A 21 11.77 -11.92 2.82
N ILE A 22 12.22 -10.85 2.17
CA ILE A 22 13.64 -10.51 2.03
C ILE A 22 14.02 -9.55 3.16
N PRO A 23 14.92 -9.96 4.08
CA PRO A 23 15.37 -9.10 5.17
C PRO A 23 15.93 -7.76 4.66
N GLY A 24 15.56 -6.67 5.31
CA GLY A 24 16.02 -5.32 4.95
C GLY A 24 15.38 -4.73 3.69
N SER A 25 14.55 -5.48 2.95
CA SER A 25 13.84 -4.92 1.79
C SER A 25 12.58 -4.16 2.21
N ASN A 26 12.20 -3.18 1.39
CA ASN A 26 11.01 -2.35 1.57
C ASN A 26 10.34 -2.12 0.20
N PHE A 27 9.16 -1.50 0.20
CA PHE A 27 8.46 -1.08 -1.02
C PHE A 27 7.90 0.32 -0.83
N GLY A 28 7.68 1.04 -1.92
CA GLY A 28 6.91 2.29 -1.91
C GLY A 28 5.47 2.04 -2.33
N ILE A 29 4.55 2.81 -1.76
CA ILE A 29 3.12 2.72 -2.06
C ILE A 29 2.49 4.11 -2.15
N LYS A 30 1.56 4.25 -3.10
CA LYS A 30 0.75 5.45 -3.31
C LYS A 30 -0.70 5.05 -3.46
N PHE A 31 -1.60 5.68 -2.72
CA PHE A 31 -3.01 5.33 -2.71
C PHE A 31 -3.90 6.55 -2.46
N ILE A 32 -5.18 6.40 -2.79
CA ILE A 32 -6.21 7.37 -2.42
C ILE A 32 -6.72 7.03 -1.02
N THR A 33 -6.72 7.99 -0.11
CA THR A 33 -7.20 7.81 1.26
C THR A 33 -8.70 7.53 1.28
N CYS A 34 -9.12 6.63 2.16
CA CYS A 34 -10.52 6.41 2.47
C CYS A 34 -10.62 6.05 3.94
N ASP A 35 -11.30 6.90 4.70
CA ASP A 35 -11.62 6.73 6.11
C ASP A 35 -13.14 6.67 6.22
N LEU A 36 -13.66 5.48 6.53
CA LEU A 36 -15.09 5.24 6.65
C LEU A 36 -15.70 5.89 7.90
N ASN A 37 -14.88 6.19 8.91
CA ASN A 37 -15.33 6.84 10.14
C ASN A 37 -15.21 8.37 10.05
N ARG A 38 -14.35 8.87 9.15
CA ARG A 38 -14.09 10.30 8.91
C ARG A 38 -14.05 10.59 7.40
N PRO A 39 -15.22 10.60 6.73
CA PRO A 39 -15.30 10.78 5.28
C PRO A 39 -14.60 12.04 4.76
N GLU A 40 -14.52 13.10 5.57
CA GLU A 40 -13.83 14.36 5.26
C GLU A 40 -12.32 14.21 5.10
N LYS A 41 -11.74 13.11 5.57
CA LYS A 41 -10.32 12.76 5.39
C LYS A 41 -10.05 11.87 4.17
N SER A 42 -11.11 11.46 3.46
CA SER A 42 -11.02 10.64 2.26
C SER A 42 -10.71 11.47 1.00
N GLY A 43 -10.25 10.81 -0.06
CA GLY A 43 -10.05 11.42 -1.38
C GLY A 43 -8.69 12.12 -1.57
N LYS A 44 -7.83 12.10 -0.57
CA LYS A 44 -6.44 12.61 -0.69
C LYS A 44 -5.53 11.54 -1.27
N VAL A 45 -4.37 11.93 -1.77
CA VAL A 45 -3.37 10.99 -2.27
C VAL A 45 -2.19 11.01 -1.31
N ASP A 46 -1.95 9.87 -0.65
CA ASP A 46 -0.80 9.69 0.22
C ASP A 46 0.26 8.85 -0.50
N ILE A 47 1.52 9.15 -0.20
CA ILE A 47 2.70 8.49 -0.77
C ILE A 47 3.61 8.14 0.39
N TYR A 48 3.96 6.86 0.49
CA TYR A 48 4.94 6.36 1.45
C TYR A 48 6.06 5.66 0.67
N PRO A 49 7.27 6.22 0.64
CA PRO A 49 8.35 5.71 -0.20
C PRO A 49 8.99 4.43 0.34
N GLU A 50 8.96 4.22 1.66
CA GLU A 50 9.62 3.10 2.32
C GLU A 50 8.68 2.42 3.31
N CYS A 51 8.16 1.25 2.94
CA CYS A 51 7.16 0.51 3.73
C CYS A 51 7.55 -0.96 3.90
N ARG A 52 7.03 -1.56 4.98
CA ARG A 52 7.07 -3.02 5.22
C ARG A 52 5.67 -3.54 5.52
N LEU A 53 5.32 -4.72 5.01
CA LEU A 53 4.02 -5.32 5.33
C LEU A 53 3.99 -5.76 6.79
N ARG A 54 2.81 -5.66 7.39
CA ARG A 54 2.54 -6.17 8.74
C ARG A 54 1.22 -6.90 8.78
N THR A 55 0.98 -7.59 9.88
CA THR A 55 -0.34 -8.15 10.20
C THR A 55 -1.27 -7.07 10.74
N ALA A 56 -2.58 -7.31 10.60
CA ALA A 56 -3.59 -6.49 11.26
C ALA A 56 -3.46 -6.62 12.78
N ARG A 57 -3.71 -5.53 13.51
CA ARG A 57 -3.80 -5.56 14.98
C ARG A 57 -5.17 -6.09 15.39
N ARG A 58 -5.25 -6.86 16.49
CA ARG A 58 -6.52 -7.44 16.98
C ARG A 58 -7.62 -6.39 17.24
N ASN A 59 -7.25 -5.16 17.58
CA ASN A 59 -8.18 -4.08 17.97
C ASN A 59 -8.21 -2.91 16.97
N GLU A 60 -7.91 -3.12 15.68
CA GLU A 60 -7.86 -2.01 14.68
C GLU A 60 -9.24 -1.43 14.29
N GLY A 61 -10.32 -1.76 15.01
CA GLY A 61 -11.63 -1.11 14.88
C GLY A 61 -12.22 -1.18 13.48
N LEU A 62 -12.15 -2.36 12.85
CA LEU A 62 -12.48 -2.53 11.45
C LEU A 62 -14.00 -2.39 11.22
N SER A 63 -14.37 -1.44 10.35
CA SER A 63 -15.74 -1.27 9.87
C SER A 63 -16.08 -2.20 8.69
N VAL A 64 -15.08 -2.87 8.11
CA VAL A 64 -15.19 -3.81 6.99
C VAL A 64 -14.19 -4.95 7.15
N ASN A 65 -14.36 -6.04 6.39
CA ASN A 65 -13.47 -7.20 6.46
C ASN A 65 -11.99 -6.79 6.23
N SER A 66 -11.10 -7.28 7.09
CA SER A 66 -9.64 -7.04 7.04
C SER A 66 -9.02 -7.37 5.69
N ASP A 67 -9.62 -8.30 4.93
CA ASP A 67 -9.12 -8.69 3.62
C ASP A 67 -9.18 -7.57 2.58
N HIS A 68 -9.99 -6.54 2.79
CA HIS A 68 -10.01 -5.36 1.92
C HIS A 68 -8.82 -4.42 2.16
N TYR A 69 -8.20 -4.51 3.33
CA TYR A 69 -7.10 -3.66 3.73
C TYR A 69 -5.75 -4.29 3.43
N LEU A 70 -4.79 -3.44 3.10
CA LEU A 70 -3.37 -3.72 3.18
C LEU A 70 -2.82 -3.01 4.42
N TYR A 71 -2.15 -3.76 5.28
CA TYR A 71 -1.52 -3.24 6.49
C TYR A 71 -0.02 -3.15 6.27
N PHE A 72 0.55 -2.00 6.59
CA PHE A 72 1.98 -1.75 6.45
C PHE A 72 2.48 -0.83 7.57
N THR A 73 3.79 -0.80 7.75
CA THR A 73 4.49 0.18 8.58
C THR A 73 5.24 1.12 7.64
N ASP A 74 5.08 2.42 7.86
CA ASP A 74 5.90 3.45 7.24
C ASP A 74 7.26 3.48 7.95
N LEU A 75 8.34 3.19 7.23
CA LEU A 75 9.67 3.05 7.82
C LEU A 75 10.31 4.39 8.18
N GLU A 76 9.84 5.51 7.60
CA GLU A 76 10.34 6.84 7.96
C GLU A 76 9.90 7.24 9.36
N THR A 77 8.65 6.94 9.71
CA THR A 77 8.03 7.34 11.00
C THR A 77 7.88 6.19 12.00
N ASP A 78 8.13 4.95 11.57
CA ASP A 78 7.81 3.71 12.30
C ASP A 78 6.31 3.58 12.67
N GLU A 79 5.42 4.33 11.99
CA GLU A 79 4.01 4.32 12.29
C GLU A 79 3.26 3.21 11.53
N PRO A 80 2.34 2.49 12.20
CA PRO A 80 1.44 1.57 11.54
C PRO A 80 0.43 2.32 10.66
N ARG A 81 0.31 1.89 9.41
CA ARG A 81 -0.64 2.42 8.42
C ARG A 81 -1.51 1.31 7.84
N GLN A 82 -2.61 1.70 7.22
CA GLN A 82 -3.45 0.81 6.44
C GLN A 82 -4.07 1.56 5.26
N CYS A 83 -4.35 0.84 4.18
CA CYS A 83 -5.11 1.40 3.06
C CYS A 83 -6.01 0.32 2.43
N PHE A 84 -7.09 0.75 1.78
CA PHE A 84 -7.87 -0.17 0.94
C PHE A 84 -7.03 -0.62 -0.25
N LYS A 85 -6.93 -1.94 -0.47
CA LYS A 85 -6.16 -2.51 -1.60
C LYS A 85 -6.58 -1.89 -2.94
N LYS A 86 -7.89 -1.81 -3.20
CA LYS A 86 -8.46 -1.25 -4.45
C LYS A 86 -8.17 0.24 -4.66
N LEU A 87 -7.72 0.96 -3.64
CA LEU A 87 -7.37 2.38 -3.73
C LEU A 87 -5.88 2.62 -3.99
N ILE A 88 -5.06 1.56 -4.03
CA ILE A 88 -3.66 1.65 -4.46
C ILE A 88 -3.61 2.11 -5.92
N ARG A 89 -2.76 3.10 -6.21
CA ARG A 89 -2.60 3.72 -7.53
C ARG A 89 -1.21 3.51 -8.11
N ALA A 90 -0.18 3.47 -7.26
CA ALA A 90 1.16 3.16 -7.70
C ALA A 90 1.97 2.48 -6.60
N VAL A 91 2.98 1.73 -7.01
CA VAL A 91 3.90 1.01 -6.12
C VAL A 91 5.30 1.01 -6.71
N CYS A 92 6.33 0.97 -5.88
CA CYS A 92 7.70 0.79 -6.33
C CYS A 92 8.43 -0.26 -5.49
N PHE A 93 9.44 -0.88 -6.09
CA PHE A 93 10.11 -2.05 -5.53
C PHE A 93 11.62 -1.98 -5.76
N PRO A 94 12.45 -2.60 -4.90
CA PRO A 94 13.87 -2.75 -5.12
C PRO A 94 14.16 -3.58 -6.39
N PRO A 95 15.37 -3.49 -6.97
CA PRO A 95 16.44 -2.54 -6.61
C PRO A 95 16.29 -1.17 -7.27
N LYS A 96 15.39 -1.03 -8.24
CA LYS A 96 15.31 0.19 -9.08
C LYS A 96 14.40 1.28 -8.49
N TYR A 97 13.49 0.94 -7.59
CA TYR A 97 12.48 1.84 -6.99
C TYR A 97 11.71 2.68 -8.01
N LYS A 98 11.53 2.12 -9.22
CA LYS A 98 10.71 2.70 -10.28
C LYS A 98 9.23 2.49 -9.96
N TRP A 99 8.43 3.54 -10.13
CA TRP A 99 7.00 3.49 -9.82
C TRP A 99 6.21 2.84 -10.96
N TYR A 100 5.46 1.80 -10.59
CA TYR A 100 4.49 1.13 -11.45
C TYR A 100 3.10 1.69 -11.19
N ASN A 101 2.36 1.97 -12.27
CA ASN A 101 0.93 2.26 -12.17
C ASN A 101 0.16 0.98 -11.88
N VAL A 102 -0.73 1.02 -10.89
CA VAL A 102 -1.55 -0.13 -10.51
C VAL A 102 -2.92 -0.05 -11.19
N LYS A 103 -3.25 -1.08 -11.99
CA LYS A 103 -4.52 -1.25 -12.67
C LYS A 103 -5.36 -2.30 -11.94
N TRP A 104 -6.46 -1.85 -11.35
CA TRP A 104 -7.41 -2.73 -10.63
C TRP A 104 -8.58 -3.20 -11.49
N PHE A 105 -8.89 -2.42 -12.51
CA PHE A 105 -9.95 -2.66 -13.48
C PHE A 105 -9.29 -2.58 -14.85
N LEU A 106 -9.69 -3.49 -15.73
CA LEU A 106 -9.28 -3.52 -17.13
C LEU A 106 -10.08 -2.48 -17.91
#